data_AF-A0A397SFZ2-F1
#
_entry.id   AF-A0A397SFZ2-F1
#
_cell.length_a   1.000
_cell.length_b   1.000
_cell.length_c   1.000
_cell.angle_alpha   90.00
_cell.angle_beta   90.00
_cell.angle_gamma   90.00
#
_symmetry.space_group_name_H-M   'P 1'
#
loop_
_entity.id
_entity.type
_entity.pdbx_description
1 polymer ?
#
loop_
_entity_poly.entity_id
_entity_poly.type
_entity_poly.pdbx_seq_one_letter_code
_entity_poly.pdbx_strand_id
1 'polypeptide(L)'
;MGKPYGQNIHSHPPPPAKSSTYYYLVNFLPKRTTLKDNHIKNLPELLSKVAEIIPLMEDNIFLNLLVESVATILLNIIELGRLSATGFQYLLSYKYEKEKPFITP
;
A
#
# COMPACT_ATOMS: atom_id res chain seq x y z
N MET A 1 7.40 -17.93 -64.09
CA MET A 1 7.08 -18.44 -62.73
C MET A 1 8.36 -18.33 -61.91
N GLY A 2 8.55 -17.49 -60.89
CA GLY A 2 7.64 -16.94 -59.87
C GLY A 2 8.11 -17.49 -58.51
N LYS A 3 9.11 -16.86 -57.86
CA LYS A 3 9.58 -17.28 -56.52
C LYS A 3 8.51 -16.94 -55.48
N PRO A 4 8.10 -17.83 -54.55
CA PRO A 4 7.25 -17.42 -53.46
C PRO A 4 8.09 -16.87 -52.29
N TYR A 5 7.91 -15.57 -52.09
CA TYR A 5 7.79 -14.84 -50.82
C TYR A 5 8.69 -15.23 -49.66
N GLY A 6 9.67 -14.36 -49.39
CA GLY A 6 10.29 -14.26 -48.06
C GLY A 6 9.22 -14.04 -47.00
N GLN A 7 9.23 -14.89 -45.98
CA GLN A 7 8.46 -14.63 -44.77
C GLN A 7 9.18 -13.52 -44.01
N ASN A 8 8.56 -12.36 -44.03
CA ASN A 8 8.86 -11.25 -43.17
C ASN A 8 8.52 -11.73 -41.74
N ILE A 9 9.49 -12.30 -41.03
CA ILE A 9 9.38 -12.45 -39.59
C ILE A 9 9.41 -11.04 -39.02
N HIS A 10 8.22 -10.45 -38.86
CA HIS A 10 8.05 -9.32 -37.97
C HIS A 10 8.32 -9.86 -36.57
N SER A 11 9.60 -9.90 -36.22
CA SER A 11 10.09 -10.13 -34.87
C SER A 11 9.53 -8.99 -34.05
N HIS A 12 8.38 -9.22 -33.43
CA HIS A 12 7.96 -8.41 -32.31
C HIS A 12 9.15 -8.37 -31.35
N PRO A 13 9.63 -7.17 -30.97
CA PRO A 13 10.71 -7.07 -30.01
C PRO A 13 10.30 -7.89 -28.77
N PRO A 14 11.22 -8.69 -28.19
CA PRO A 14 10.91 -9.39 -26.95
C PRO A 14 10.37 -8.36 -25.95
N PRO A 15 9.31 -8.70 -25.20
CA PRO A 15 8.71 -7.78 -24.26
C PRO A 15 9.83 -7.20 -23.38
N PRO A 16 9.85 -5.87 -23.17
CA PRO A 16 10.95 -5.22 -22.47
C PRO A 16 11.19 -5.93 -21.14
N ALA A 17 12.45 -6.27 -20.88
CA ALA A 17 12.85 -6.87 -19.61
C ALA A 17 12.28 -6.00 -18.48
N LYS A 18 11.32 -6.55 -17.74
CA LYS A 18 10.67 -5.86 -16.63
C LYS A 18 11.77 -5.36 -15.71
N SER A 19 11.78 -4.05 -15.46
CA SER A 19 12.80 -3.40 -14.64
C SER A 19 12.88 -4.07 -13.25
N SER A 20 14.07 -4.13 -12.66
CA SER A 20 14.26 -4.62 -11.28
C SER A 20 13.29 -3.95 -10.30
N THR A 21 12.98 -2.67 -10.52
CA THR A 21 11.95 -1.93 -9.79
C THR A 21 10.54 -2.50 -9.95
N TYR A 22 10.16 -2.97 -11.15
CA TYR A 22 8.88 -3.65 -11.36
C TYR A 22 8.81 -4.95 -10.55
N TYR A 23 9.89 -5.73 -10.53
CA TYR A 23 9.97 -6.92 -9.69
C TYR A 23 9.98 -6.59 -8.20
N TYR A 24 10.64 -5.51 -7.77
CA TYR A 24 10.59 -5.04 -6.39
C TYR A 24 9.17 -4.66 -5.99
N LEU A 25 8.47 -3.89 -6.80
CA LEU A 25 7.07 -3.50 -6.53
C LEU A 25 6.16 -4.73 -6.50
N VAL A 26 6.24 -5.59 -7.51
CA VAL A 26 5.44 -6.82 -7.61
C VAL A 26 5.83 -7.87 -6.58
N ASN A 27 7.04 -7.86 -5.99
CA ASN A 27 7.43 -8.81 -4.95
C ASN A 27 7.27 -8.24 -3.52
N PHE A 28 7.24 -6.92 -3.35
CA PHE A 28 7.03 -6.25 -2.07
C PHE A 28 5.54 -6.02 -1.78
N LEU A 29 4.71 -5.77 -2.80
CA LEU A 29 3.26 -5.59 -2.65
C LEU A 29 2.49 -6.86 -2.22
N PRO A 30 2.79 -8.09 -2.70
CA PRO A 30 2.13 -9.31 -2.25
C PRO A 30 2.79 -9.92 -1.01
N LYS A 31 4.00 -9.50 -0.61
CA LYS A 31 4.58 -9.94 0.67
C LYS A 31 3.96 -9.27 1.91
N ARG A 32 2.98 -8.37 1.72
CA ARG A 32 2.10 -7.88 2.79
C ARG A 32 0.88 -8.78 3.04
N THR A 33 0.71 -9.90 2.32
CA THR A 33 -0.49 -10.77 2.44
C THR A 33 -0.29 -12.03 3.28
N THR A 34 0.71 -12.08 4.16
CA THR A 34 0.92 -13.23 5.07
C THR A 34 0.95 -12.87 6.54
N LEU A 35 0.41 -11.71 6.92
CA LEU A 35 -0.19 -11.60 8.25
C LEU A 35 -1.39 -12.56 8.22
N LYS A 36 -1.26 -13.74 8.84
CA LYS A 36 -2.38 -14.69 9.00
C LYS A 36 -3.63 -13.88 9.35
N ASP A 37 -4.79 -14.21 8.80
CA ASP A 37 -6.01 -13.37 8.88
C ASP A 37 -6.35 -12.88 10.30
N ASN A 38 -5.95 -13.62 11.34
CA ASN A 38 -6.05 -13.21 12.73
C ASN A 38 -5.22 -11.96 13.12
N HIS A 39 -4.06 -11.75 12.51
CA HIS A 39 -3.19 -10.60 12.77
C HIS A 39 -3.73 -9.34 12.09
N ILE A 40 -4.23 -9.43 10.86
CA ILE A 40 -4.88 -8.30 10.16
C ILE A 40 -6.10 -7.83 10.94
N LYS A 41 -6.89 -8.78 11.46
CA LYS A 41 -8.04 -8.46 12.29
C LYS A 41 -7.65 -7.57 13.47
N ASN A 42 -6.50 -7.76 14.11
CA ASN A 42 -6.13 -7.01 15.32
C ASN A 42 -5.39 -5.70 15.08
N LEU A 43 -5.04 -5.37 13.83
CA LEU A 43 -4.31 -4.14 13.51
C LEU A 43 -5.02 -2.85 13.95
N PRO A 44 -6.35 -2.68 13.82
CA PRO A 44 -7.03 -1.46 14.29
C PRO A 44 -6.91 -1.26 15.81
N GLU A 45 -7.01 -2.35 16.58
CA GLU A 45 -6.90 -2.31 18.03
C GLU A 45 -5.45 -2.04 18.47
N LEU A 46 -4.47 -2.62 17.75
CA LEU A 46 -3.06 -2.34 17.95
C LEU A 46 -2.74 -0.87 17.67
N LEU A 47 -3.25 -0.30 16.56
CA LEU A 47 -3.08 1.11 16.23
C LEU A 47 -3.65 2.00 17.34
N SER A 48 -4.81 1.65 17.88
CA SER A 48 -5.42 2.39 18.99
C SER A 48 -4.49 2.45 20.21
N LYS A 49 -3.96 1.31 20.64
CA LYS A 49 -3.06 1.21 21.79
C LYS A 49 -1.76 1.97 21.57
N VAL A 50 -1.19 1.88 20.37
CA VAL A 50 0.07 2.55 20.04
C VAL A 50 -0.14 4.06 19.95
N ALA A 51 -1.24 4.52 19.35
CA ALA A 51 -1.59 5.94 19.23
C ALA A 51 -1.87 6.63 20.57
N GLU A 52 -2.21 5.88 21.62
CA GLU A 52 -2.35 6.42 22.98
C GLU A 52 -0.99 6.64 23.67
N ILE A 53 0.03 5.89 23.26
CA ILE A 53 1.36 5.94 23.86
C ILE A 53 2.26 6.92 23.12
N ILE A 54 2.14 6.97 21.79
CA ILE A 54 2.96 7.80 20.92
C ILE A 54 2.21 9.09 20.58
N PRO A 55 2.79 10.28 20.79
CA PRO A 55 2.19 11.55 20.38
C PRO A 55 2.09 11.69 18.86
N LEU A 56 0.99 12.28 18.37
CA LEU A 56 0.70 12.51 16.93
C LEU A 56 1.82 13.20 16.14
N MET A 57 2.66 13.98 16.82
CA MET A 57 3.72 14.78 16.21
C MET A 57 5.09 14.09 16.18
N GLU A 58 5.20 12.89 16.78
CA GLU A 58 6.45 12.15 16.82
C GLU A 58 6.57 11.25 15.59
N ASP A 59 7.61 11.47 14.78
CA ASP A 59 7.89 10.63 13.62
C ASP A 59 8.38 9.25 14.08
N ASN A 60 7.49 8.27 13.97
CA ASN A 60 7.76 6.91 14.40
C ASN A 60 7.55 5.94 13.23
N ILE A 61 8.65 5.36 12.75
CA ILE A 61 8.65 4.42 11.61
C ILE A 61 7.71 3.23 11.86
N PHE A 62 7.66 2.70 13.09
CA PHE A 62 6.77 1.60 13.43
C PHE A 62 5.30 2.02 13.33
N LEU A 63 4.95 3.19 13.86
CA LEU A 63 3.60 3.74 13.77
C LEU A 63 3.21 4.02 12.32
N ASN A 64 4.09 4.59 11.50
CA ASN A 64 3.84 4.84 10.08
C ASN A 64 3.57 3.54 9.30
N LEU A 65 4.34 2.48 9.57
CA LEU A 65 4.12 1.16 8.97
C LEU A 65 2.80 0.53 9.44
N LEU A 66 2.43 0.74 10.70
CA LEU A 66 1.17 0.25 11.26
C LEU A 66 -0.03 0.99 10.65
N VAL A 67 0.04 2.32 10.54
CA VAL A 67 -0.98 3.14 9.89
C VAL A 67 -1.12 2.76 8.42
N GLU A 68 -0.02 2.57 7.69
CA GLU A 68 -0.06 2.11 6.31
C GLU A 68 -0.74 0.74 6.21
N SER A 69 -0.46 -0.17 7.14
CA SER A 69 -1.08 -1.51 7.18
C SER A 69 -2.56 -1.49 7.56
N VAL A 70 -2.99 -0.55 8.41
CA VAL A 70 -4.42 -0.33 8.70
C VAL A 70 -5.12 0.37 7.53
N ALA A 71 -4.44 1.26 6.81
CA ALA A 71 -4.99 1.96 5.64
C ALA A 71 -5.27 1.03 4.44
N THR A 72 -4.60 -0.13 4.36
CA THR A 72 -4.92 -1.15 3.35
C THR A 72 -6.16 -1.97 3.71
N ILE A 73 -6.57 -1.98 4.99
CA ILE A 73 -7.86 -2.52 5.43
C ILE A 73 -8.91 -1.45 5.07
N LEU A 74 -9.93 -1.81 4.29
CA LEU A 74 -11.03 -0.87 4.03
C LEU A 74 -11.55 -0.36 5.38
N LEU A 75 -11.56 0.95 5.61
CA LEU A 75 -12.13 1.52 6.84
C LEU A 75 -13.56 1.03 7.10
N ASN A 76 -14.32 0.80 6.03
CA ASN A 76 -15.67 0.23 6.05
C ASN A 76 -15.77 -1.18 6.66
N ILE A 77 -14.69 -1.98 6.63
CA ILE A 77 -14.68 -3.32 7.23
C ILE A 77 -14.16 -3.33 8.67
N ILE A 78 -13.62 -2.19 9.16
CA ILE A 78 -13.24 -2.06 10.57
C ILE A 78 -14.52 -1.85 11.37
N GLU A 79 -14.88 -2.83 12.18
CA GLU A 79 -16.02 -2.75 13.09
C GLU A 79 -15.89 -1.54 14.03
N LEU A 80 -17.01 -0.83 14.21
CA LEU A 80 -17.09 0.36 15.06
C LEU A 80 -16.63 0.01 16.49
N GLY A 81 -15.72 0.82 17.04
CA GLY A 81 -15.17 0.62 18.38
C GLY A 81 -13.86 -0.16 18.45
N ARG A 82 -13.37 -0.72 17.33
CA ARG A 82 -12.04 -1.38 17.27
C ARG A 82 -10.88 -0.43 17.02
N LEU A 83 -11.18 0.76 16.53
CA LEU A 83 -10.23 1.85 16.32
C LEU A 83 -10.62 3.04 17.21
N SER A 84 -9.69 3.50 18.06
CA SER A 84 -9.89 4.68 18.89
C SER A 84 -9.92 5.96 18.07
N ALA A 85 -10.48 7.04 18.63
CA ALA A 85 -10.49 8.34 17.97
C ALA A 85 -9.08 8.83 17.60
N THR A 86 -8.10 8.64 18.50
CA THR A 86 -6.70 9.00 18.26
C THR A 86 -6.08 8.14 17.15
N GLY A 87 -6.31 6.82 17.17
CA GLY A 87 -5.85 5.93 16.09
C GLY A 87 -6.47 6.29 14.73
N PHE A 88 -7.72 6.74 14.73
CA PHE A 88 -8.39 7.25 13.53
C PHE A 88 -7.78 8.57 13.04
N GLN A 89 -7.40 9.50 13.94
CA GLN A 89 -6.72 10.74 13.58
C GLN A 89 -5.37 10.47 12.88
N TYR A 90 -4.59 9.50 13.37
CA TYR A 90 -3.36 9.06 12.70
C TYR A 90 -3.61 8.53 11.28
N LEU A 91 -4.68 7.77 11.12
CA LEU A 91 -5.04 7.21 9.82
C LEU A 91 -5.43 8.31 8.82
N LEU A 92 -6.15 9.32 9.28
CA LEU A 92 -6.50 10.49 8.48
C LEU A 92 -5.27 11.33 8.14
N SER A 93 -4.41 11.63 9.13
CA SER A 93 -3.20 12.44 8.90
C SER A 93 -2.28 11.79 7.87
N TYR A 94 -2.13 10.46 7.90
CA TYR A 94 -1.38 9.72 6.89
C TYR A 94 -1.93 9.90 5.47
N LYS A 95 -3.25 10.01 5.31
CA LYS A 95 -3.87 10.28 4.00
C LYS A 95 -3.66 11.73 3.57
N TYR A 96 -3.77 12.69 4.49
CA TYR A 96 -3.59 14.12 4.24
C TYR A 96 -2.13 14.55 4.02
N GLU A 97 -1.15 13.89 4.63
CA GLU A 97 0.28 14.12 4.31
C GLU A 97 0.65 13.63 2.91
N LYS A 98 -0.05 12.60 2.40
CA LYS A 98 0.19 12.05 1.06
C LYS A 98 -0.67 12.68 -0.03
N GLU A 99 -1.86 13.17 0.29
CA GLU A 99 -2.66 14.01 -0.60
C GLU A 99 -2.15 15.45 -0.50
N LYS A 100 -1.34 15.87 -1.48
CA LYS A 100 -0.90 17.26 -1.66
C LYS A 100 -2.11 18.19 -1.43
N PRO A 101 -2.04 19.20 -0.55
CA PRO A 101 -3.15 20.13 -0.38
C PRO A 101 -3.46 20.71 -1.76
N PHE A 102 -4.73 20.64 -2.16
CA PHE A 102 -5.19 21.28 -3.39
C PHE A 102 -5.02 22.79 -3.20
N ILE A 103 -3.84 23.29 -3.57
CA ILE A 103 -3.58 24.71 -3.70
C ILE A 103 -4.38 25.15 -4.92
N THR A 104 -5.57 25.68 -4.66
CA THR A 104 -6.35 26.38 -5.68
C THR A 104 -5.81 27.82 -5.71
N PRO A 105 -5.29 28.32 -6.85
CA PRO A 105 -4.82 29.69 -7.01
C PRO A 105 -5.91 30.74 -6.76
#